data_AF-A0A2V7JPP2-F1
#
_entry.id   AF-A0A2V7JPP2-F1
#
_cell.length_a   1.000
_cell.length_b   1.000
_cell.length_c   1.000
_cell.angle_alpha   90.00
_cell.angle_beta   90.00
_cell.angle_gamma   90.00
#
_symmetry.space_group_name_H-M   'P 1'
#
loop_
_entity.id
_entity.type
_entity.pdbx_description
1 polymer ?
#
loop_
_entity_poly.entity_id
_entity_poly.type
_entity_poly.pdbx_seq_one_letter_code
_entity_poly.pdbx_strand_id
1 'polypeptide(L)'
;MRGFLFLWLATGVALLYGSVETVRSALASSAHVNPHLVVLGSVEAVAAAFFLIPRWMRFGAIGLLITILIAFAVHTALREFRGDLILYAAAVSFILIHGPLTREQLRVTMSTRAA
;
A
#
# COMPACT_ATOMS: atom_id res chain seq x y z
N MET A 1 12.92 15.66 -4.10
CA MET A 1 13.00 14.33 -4.76
C MET A 1 13.23 13.19 -3.78
N ARG A 2 14.31 13.21 -2.97
CA ARG A 2 14.65 12.10 -2.04
C ARG A 2 13.54 11.79 -1.01
N GLY A 3 12.90 12.82 -0.45
CA GLY A 3 11.79 12.64 0.50
C GLY A 3 10.55 11.98 -0.12
N PHE A 4 10.22 12.32 -1.37
CA PHE A 4 9.11 11.69 -2.10
C PHE A 4 9.39 10.20 -2.35
N LEU A 5 10.60 9.86 -2.80
CA LEU A 5 11.04 8.48 -2.97
C LEU A 5 10.94 7.68 -1.68
N PHE A 6 11.38 8.27 -0.56
CA PHE A 6 11.32 7.64 0.74
C PHE A 6 9.87 7.40 1.17
N LEU A 7 9.00 8.41 1.04
CA LEU A 7 7.58 8.29 1.34
C LEU A 7 6.93 7.18 0.49
N TRP A 8 7.22 7.14 -0.81
CA TRP A 8 6.66 6.14 -1.71
C TRP A 8 7.10 4.71 -1.36
N LEU A 9 8.40 4.50 -1.16
CA LEU A 9 8.92 3.19 -0.76
C LEU A 9 8.42 2.77 0.62
N ALA A 10 8.50 3.66 1.61
CA ALA A 10 8.07 3.35 2.97
C ALA A 10 6.57 3.02 3.02
N THR A 11 5.74 3.79 2.32
CA THR A 11 4.29 3.55 2.25
C THR A 11 3.99 2.23 1.55
N GLY A 12 4.63 1.97 0.40
CA GLY A 12 4.41 0.73 -0.35
C GLY A 12 4.85 -0.52 0.42
N VAL A 13 6.01 -0.47 1.09
CA VAL A 13 6.52 -1.57 1.91
C VAL A 13 5.65 -1.79 3.15
N ALA A 14 5.22 -0.71 3.83
CA ALA A 14 4.36 -0.83 5.00
C ALA A 14 3.00 -1.47 4.65
N LEU A 15 2.38 -1.04 3.54
CA LEU A 15 1.12 -1.62 3.07
C LEU A 15 1.27 -3.07 2.62
N LEU A 16 2.38 -3.40 1.93
CA LEU A 16 2.65 -4.79 1.54
C LEU A 16 2.84 -5.69 2.77
N TYR A 17 3.62 -5.22 3.76
CA TYR A 17 3.82 -5.94 5.01
C TYR A 17 2.49 -6.13 5.77
N GLY A 18 1.69 -5.07 5.91
CA GLY A 18 0.36 -5.15 6.53
C GLY A 18 -0.58 -6.13 5.82
N SER A 19 -0.54 -6.17 4.49
CA SER A 19 -1.32 -7.11 3.68
C SER A 19 -0.92 -8.56 3.95
N VAL A 20 0.40 -8.83 3.97
CA VAL A 20 0.93 -10.16 4.27
C VAL A 20 0.56 -10.61 5.69
N GLU A 21 0.67 -9.71 6.67
CA GLU A 21 0.30 -10.03 8.06
C GLU A 21 -1.20 -10.28 8.20
N THR A 22 -2.04 -9.56 7.45
CA THR A 22 -3.49 -9.77 7.40
C THR A 22 -3.83 -11.15 6.86
N VAL A 23 -3.20 -11.56 5.75
CA VAL A 23 -3.35 -12.91 5.19
C VAL A 23 -2.86 -13.95 6.19
N ARG A 24 -1.67 -13.77 6.77
CA ARG A 24 -1.09 -14.70 7.75
C ARG A 24 -2.01 -14.90 8.96
N SER A 25 -2.53 -13.81 9.51
CA SER A 25 -3.44 -13.83 10.66
C SER A 25 -4.77 -14.51 10.33
N ALA A 26 -5.29 -14.28 9.12
CA ALA A 26 -6.51 -14.92 8.64
C ALA A 26 -6.34 -16.44 8.42
N LEU A 27 -5.14 -16.90 8.03
CA LEU A 27 -4.82 -18.33 7.90
C LEU A 27 -4.49 -18.99 9.24
N ALA A 28 -3.83 -18.28 10.16
CA ALA A 28 -3.40 -18.82 11.45
C ALA A 28 -4.56 -19.00 12.45
N SER A 29 -5.69 -18.34 12.21
CA SER A 29 -6.88 -18.44 13.06
C SER A 29 -7.47 -19.86 13.00
N SER A 30 -7.20 -20.66 14.06
CA SER A 30 -7.49 -22.10 14.12
C SER A 30 -8.97 -22.47 14.25
N ALA A 31 -9.86 -21.50 14.47
CA ALA A 31 -11.28 -21.75 14.69
C ALA A 31 -12.08 -21.76 13.39
N HIS A 32 -11.90 -20.78 12.50
CA HIS A 32 -12.55 -20.68 11.19
C HIS A 32 -11.69 -19.80 10.28
N VAL A 33 -11.18 -20.35 9.16
CA VAL A 33 -10.52 -19.53 8.13
C VAL A 33 -11.55 -18.56 7.59
N ASN A 34 -11.26 -17.25 7.65
CA ASN A 34 -12.12 -16.21 7.10
C ASN A 34 -11.72 -15.96 5.64
N PRO A 35 -12.38 -16.60 4.64
CA PRO A 35 -11.94 -16.53 3.24
C PRO A 35 -11.95 -15.10 2.70
N HIS A 36 -12.90 -14.27 3.15
CA HIS A 36 -12.99 -12.87 2.74
C HIS A 36 -11.75 -12.06 3.15
N LEU A 37 -11.17 -12.30 4.33
CA LEU A 37 -9.96 -11.60 4.77
C LEU A 37 -8.72 -12.06 4.00
N VAL A 38 -8.67 -13.35 3.64
CA VAL A 38 -7.59 -13.90 2.80
C VAL A 38 -7.63 -13.29 1.40
N VAL A 39 -8.81 -13.24 0.79
CA VAL A 39 -8.97 -12.62 -0.54
C VAL A 39 -8.64 -11.13 -0.48
N LEU A 40 -9.17 -10.40 0.51
CA LEU A 40 -8.93 -8.97 0.65
C LEU A 40 -7.43 -8.68 0.83
N GLY A 41 -6.76 -9.36 1.75
CA GLY A 41 -5.33 -9.17 2.00
C GLY A 41 -4.46 -9.60 0.82
N SER A 42 -4.87 -10.60 0.04
CA SER A 42 -4.17 -11.01 -1.18
C SER A 42 -4.30 -9.97 -2.28
N VAL A 43 -5.50 -9.42 -2.49
CA VAL A 43 -5.75 -8.34 -3.45
C VAL A 43 -4.95 -7.09 -3.06
N GLU A 44 -4.94 -6.75 -1.78
CA GLU A 44 -4.17 -5.62 -1.25
C GLU A 44 -2.66 -5.82 -1.45
N ALA A 45 -2.14 -7.03 -1.20
CA ALA A 45 -0.74 -7.35 -1.43
C ALA A 45 -0.33 -7.19 -2.92
N VAL A 46 -1.18 -7.64 -3.85
CA VAL A 46 -0.94 -7.46 -5.29
C VAL A 46 -0.99 -5.97 -5.66
N ALA A 47 -1.94 -5.21 -5.11
CA ALA A 47 -2.03 -3.77 -5.32
C ALA A 47 -0.78 -3.05 -4.77
N ALA A 48 -0.29 -3.43 -3.60
CA ALA A 48 0.93 -2.92 -3.00
C ALA A 48 2.18 -3.27 -3.84
N ALA A 49 2.25 -4.48 -4.39
CA ALA A 49 3.32 -4.87 -5.30
C ALA A 49 3.30 -4.01 -6.58
N PHE A 50 2.12 -3.79 -7.18
CA PHE A 50 1.99 -2.91 -8.35
C PHE A 50 2.30 -1.46 -8.01
N PHE A 51 1.98 -1.01 -6.79
CA PHE A 51 2.29 0.32 -6.31
C PHE A 51 3.80 0.58 -6.21
N LEU A 52 4.59 -0.44 -5.84
CA LEU A 52 6.05 -0.37 -5.77
C LEU A 52 6.73 -0.37 -7.15
N ILE A 53 6.02 -0.77 -8.22
CA ILE A 53 6.58 -0.78 -9.57
C ILE A 53 6.23 0.55 -10.27
N PRO A 54 7.20 1.40 -10.66
CA PRO A 54 6.92 2.74 -11.21
C PRO A 54 5.94 2.75 -12.39
N ARG A 55 6.02 1.71 -13.24
CA ARG A 55 5.15 1.55 -14.43
C ARG A 55 3.70 1.26 -14.06
N TRP A 56 3.47 0.54 -12.97
CA TRP A 56 2.15 0.10 -12.51
C TRP A 56 1.64 0.87 -11.30
N MET A 57 2.43 1.86 -10.82
CA MET A 57 2.20 2.61 -9.60
C MET A 57 0.77 3.17 -9.51
N ARG A 58 0.24 3.71 -10.60
CA ARG A 58 -1.12 4.28 -10.63
C ARG A 58 -2.21 3.22 -10.41
N PHE A 59 -2.08 2.06 -11.04
CA PHE A 59 -3.04 0.96 -10.86
C PHE A 59 -2.96 0.39 -9.45
N GLY A 60 -1.73 0.22 -8.93
CA GLY A 60 -1.53 -0.19 -7.54
C GLY A 60 -2.10 0.80 -6.53
N ALA A 61 -1.89 2.11 -6.75
CA ALA A 61 -2.41 3.16 -5.88
C ALA A 61 -3.95 3.20 -5.85
N ILE A 62 -4.60 3.08 -7.01
CA ILE A 62 -6.07 3.03 -7.08
C ILE A 62 -6.59 1.80 -6.35
N GLY A 63 -5.98 0.62 -6.58
CA GLY A 63 -6.33 -0.61 -5.88
C GLY A 63 -6.20 -0.46 -4.37
N LEU A 64 -5.07 0.07 -3.89
CA LEU A 64 -4.82 0.33 -2.47
C LEU A 64 -5.82 1.32 -1.88
N LEU A 65 -6.18 2.40 -2.57
CA LEU A 65 -7.17 3.34 -2.05
C LEU A 65 -8.52 2.69 -1.86
N ILE A 66 -8.96 1.87 -2.82
CA ILE A 66 -10.23 1.14 -2.71
C ILE A 66 -10.18 0.19 -1.51
N THR A 67 -9.13 -0.61 -1.37
CA THR A 67 -9.02 -1.58 -0.27
C THR A 67 -8.91 -0.89 1.09
N ILE A 68 -8.12 0.17 1.21
CA ILE A 68 -7.97 0.94 2.46
C ILE A 68 -9.30 1.58 2.86
N LEU A 69 -10.05 2.15 1.92
CA LEU A 69 -11.36 2.76 2.22
C LEU A 69 -12.38 1.72 2.67
N ILE A 70 -12.43 0.56 2.01
CA ILE A 70 -13.29 -0.56 2.43
C ILE A 70 -12.90 -1.03 3.83
N ALA A 71 -11.60 -1.26 4.08
CA ALA A 71 -11.10 -1.69 5.37
C ALA A 71 -11.43 -0.68 6.47
N PHE A 72 -11.27 0.61 6.19
CA PHE A 72 -11.59 1.70 7.11
C PHE A 72 -13.09 1.75 7.42
N ALA A 73 -13.95 1.64 6.41
CA ALA A 73 -15.39 1.62 6.60
C ALA A 73 -15.83 0.44 7.48
N VAL A 74 -15.27 -0.75 7.26
CA VAL A 74 -15.54 -1.94 8.07
C VAL A 74 -15.09 -1.75 9.52
N HIS A 75 -13.84 -1.32 9.76
CA HIS A 75 -13.33 -1.13 11.13
C HIS A 75 -14.11 -0.03 11.88
N THR A 76 -14.48 1.05 11.19
CA THR A 76 -15.31 2.12 11.76
C THR A 76 -16.70 1.60 12.15
N ALA A 77 -17.32 0.76 11.30
CA ALA A 77 -18.60 0.12 11.60
C ALA A 77 -18.52 -0.82 12.83
N LEU A 78 -17.37 -1.47 13.02
CA LEU A 78 -17.07 -2.30 14.19
C LEU A 78 -16.64 -1.50 15.44
N ARG A 79 -16.68 -0.16 15.37
CA ARG A 79 -16.23 0.78 16.42
C ARG A 79 -14.74 0.70 16.77
N GLU A 80 -13.93 0.13 15.90
CA GLU A 80 -12.47 0.11 16.02
C GLU A 80 -11.88 1.22 15.13
N PHE A 81 -11.66 2.40 15.70
CA PHE A 81 -11.16 3.51 14.90
C PHE A 81 -9.67 3.33 14.56
N ARG A 82 -9.40 3.07 13.28
CA ARG A 82 -8.05 2.90 12.72
C ARG A 82 -7.59 4.15 11.97
N GLY A 83 -7.11 5.13 12.73
CA GLY A 83 -6.58 6.39 12.17
C GLY A 83 -5.37 6.20 11.25
N ASP A 84 -4.63 5.10 11.41
CA ASP A 84 -3.54 4.68 10.54
C ASP A 84 -3.98 4.47 9.09
N LEU A 85 -5.19 3.94 8.86
CA LEU A 85 -5.73 3.73 7.51
C LEU A 85 -5.95 5.05 6.77
N ILE A 86 -6.39 6.10 7.48
CA ILE A 86 -6.56 7.44 6.90
C ILE A 86 -5.20 8.00 6.48
N LEU A 87 -4.18 7.82 7.32
CA LEU A 87 -2.82 8.27 7.02
C LEU A 87 -2.27 7.56 5.78
N TYR A 88 -2.45 6.24 5.67
CA TYR A 88 -2.06 5.49 4.47
C TYR A 88 -2.84 5.94 3.23
N ALA A 89 -4.15 6.16 3.33
CA ALA A 89 -4.96 6.68 2.24
C ALA A 89 -4.47 8.07 1.76
N ALA A 90 -4.13 8.96 2.69
CA ALA A 90 -3.60 10.28 2.38
C ALA A 90 -2.23 10.18 1.67
N ALA A 91 -1.33 9.32 2.16
CA ALA A 91 -0.03 9.10 1.54
C ALA A 91 -0.15 8.52 0.12
N VAL A 92 -0.99 7.50 -0.07
CA VAL A 92 -1.23 6.88 -1.39
C VAL A 92 -1.88 7.89 -2.34
N SER A 93 -2.86 8.68 -1.88
CA SER A 93 -3.49 9.74 -2.69
C SER A 93 -2.48 10.80 -3.12
N PHE A 94 -1.64 11.25 -2.20
CA PHE A 94 -0.58 12.20 -2.49
C PHE A 94 0.36 11.67 -3.59
N ILE A 95 0.82 10.42 -3.48
CA ILE A 95 1.70 9.79 -4.46
C ILE A 95 1.00 9.60 -5.82
N LEU A 96 -0.29 9.23 -5.82
CA LEU A 96 -1.08 9.06 -7.03
C LEU A 96 -1.19 10.38 -7.82
N ILE A 97 -1.48 11.48 -7.13
CA ILE A 97 -1.63 12.82 -7.73
C ILE A 97 -0.30 13.32 -8.30
N HIS A 98 0.81 13.12 -7.58
CA HIS A 98 2.13 13.62 -8.00
C HIS A 98 2.79 12.75 -9.08
N GLY A 99 2.21 11.60 -9.41
CA GLY A 99 2.57 10.79 -10.56
C GLY A 99 3.88 9.99 -10.39
N PRO A 100 4.12 9.02 -11.29
CA PRO A 100 5.28 8.16 -11.20
C PRO A 100 6.55 8.94 -11.55
N LEU A 101 7.63 8.65 -10.82
CA LEU A 101 8.95 9.17 -11.16
C LEU A 101 9.35 8.68 -12.55
N THR A 102 9.67 9.62 -13.44
CA THR A 102 10.15 9.30 -14.79
C THR A 102 11.44 8.48 -14.69
N ARG A 103 11.69 7.56 -15.63
CA ARG A 103 12.92 6.73 -15.64
C ARG A 103 14.20 7.55 -15.49
N GLU A 104 14.20 8.78 -16.02
CA GLU A 104 15.29 9.73 -15.87
C GLU A 104 15.48 10.24 -14.43
N GLN A 105 14.40 10.55 -13.72
CA GLN A 105 14.47 11.02 -12.33
C GLN A 105 15.00 9.92 -11.39
N LEU A 106 14.64 8.67 -11.67
CA LEU A 106 15.16 7.48 -10.99
C LEU A 106 16.67 7.29 -11.27
N ARG A 107 17.08 7.42 -12.53
CA ARG A 107 18.49 7.31 -12.95
C ARG A 107 19.37 8.40 -12.31
N VAL A 108 18.93 9.65 -12.35
CA VAL A 108 19.65 10.80 -11.77
C VAL A 108 19.83 10.64 -10.26
N THR A 109 18.79 10.15 -9.55
CA THR A 109 18.89 9.92 -8.10
C THR A 109 19.86 8.77 -7.76
N MET A 110 19.91 7.73 -8.58
CA MET A 110 20.87 6.63 -8.38
C MET A 110 22.30 7.04 -8.71
N SER A 111 22.52 7.88 -9.72
CA SER A 111 23.87 8.36 -10.07
C SER A 111 24.44 9.34 -9.04
N THR A 112 23.60 10.10 -8.34
CA THR A 112 24.07 11.00 -7.25
C THR A 112 24.59 10.26 -6.01
N ARG A 113 24.43 8.94 -5.92
CA ARG A 113 25.03 8.11 -4.86
C ARG A 113 26.38 7.49 -5.25
N ALA A 114 26.77 7.60 -6.52
CA ALA A 114 27.98 6.99 -7.06
C ALA A 114 29.15 7.99 -7.22
N ALA A 115 28.93 9.26 -6.88
CA ALA A 115 29.93 10.33 -6.83
C ALA A 115 30.08 10.81 -5.38
#